data_AF-A0A1C4DGD8-F1
#
_entry.id   AF-A0A1C4DGD8-F1
#
_cell.length_a   1.000
_cell.length_b   1.000
_cell.length_c   1.000
_cell.angle_alpha   90.00
_cell.angle_beta   90.00
_cell.angle_gamma   90.00
#
_symmetry.space_group_name_H-M   'P 1'
#
loop_
_entity.id
_entity.type
_entity.pdbx_description
1 polymer ?
#
loop_
_entity_poly.entity_id
_entity_poly.type
_entity_poly.pdbx_seq_one_letter_code
_entity_poly.pdbx_strand_id
1 'polypeptide(L)'
;MVIKQNPLYREIIEGLDWNLDASNHSQSDYKKLPKKPRAYLLIACTGDNGITENEILRTCRLSSGRNYCSELERKLGITLKRMDEPNTDGIGSHYRYYLANKEDAQKVVNLILSYENSLLTESDISQILALYPSKAA
;
A
#
# COMPACT_ATOMS: atom_id res chain seq x y z
N MET A 1 6.81 5.06 16.85
CA MET A 1 6.43 5.00 15.43
C MET A 1 6.65 3.57 14.96
N VAL A 2 5.61 2.74 14.92
CA VAL A 2 5.73 1.28 14.71
C VAL A 2 6.01 1.03 13.23
N ILE A 3 7.29 1.12 12.88
CA ILE A 3 7.81 0.64 11.61
C ILE A 3 7.70 -0.90 11.65
N LYS A 4 6.87 -1.45 10.75
CA LYS A 4 7.10 -2.71 10.02
C LYS A 4 7.09 -4.03 10.82
N GLN A 5 5.92 -4.62 11.03
CA GLN A 5 5.83 -6.08 11.27
C GLN A 5 5.56 -6.89 9.98
N ASN A 6 5.15 -6.25 8.88
CA ASN A 6 5.03 -6.92 7.59
C ASN A 6 6.40 -6.91 6.86
N PRO A 7 7.07 -8.06 6.70
CA PRO A 7 8.34 -8.14 5.98
C PRO A 7 8.20 -7.71 4.51
N LEU A 8 7.06 -7.97 3.88
CA LEU A 8 6.79 -7.52 2.51
C LEU A 8 6.69 -5.99 2.42
N TYR A 9 6.06 -5.32 3.39
CA TYR A 9 6.06 -3.86 3.43
C TYR A 9 7.48 -3.31 3.53
N ARG A 10 8.34 -3.95 4.34
CA ARG A 10 9.75 -3.55 4.45
C ARG A 10 10.47 -3.68 3.12
N GLU A 11 10.31 -4.82 2.45
CA GLU A 11 10.88 -5.11 1.15
C GLU A 11 10.38 -4.14 0.08
N ILE A 12 9.10 -3.76 0.09
CA ILE A 12 8.53 -2.76 -0.82
C ILE A 12 9.17 -1.40 -0.58
N ILE A 13 9.27 -0.95 0.67
CA ILE A 13 9.92 0.35 0.99
C ILE A 13 11.38 0.34 0.53
N GLU A 14 12.11 -0.75 0.78
CA GLU A 14 13.51 -0.90 0.38
C GLU A 14 13.66 -0.98 -1.16
N GLY A 15 12.79 -1.73 -1.84
CA GLY A 15 12.73 -1.82 -3.31
C GLY A 15 12.25 -0.55 -4.01
N LEU A 16 11.59 0.33 -3.27
CA LEU A 16 11.19 1.67 -3.72
C LEU A 16 12.16 2.76 -3.25
N ASP A 17 13.26 2.42 -2.57
CA ASP A 17 14.32 3.37 -2.30
C ASP A 17 15.22 3.50 -3.53
N TRP A 18 15.20 4.68 -4.14
CA TRP A 18 15.98 4.95 -5.34
C TRP A 18 17.38 5.47 -5.03
N ASN A 19 17.75 5.59 -3.76
CA ASN A 19 19.09 5.96 -3.34
C ASN A 19 19.96 4.73 -3.04
N LEU A 20 19.39 3.51 -3.07
CA LEU A 20 20.14 2.26 -2.92
C LEU A 20 20.75 1.84 -4.26
N ASP A 21 22.08 1.76 -4.30
CA ASP A 21 22.84 1.34 -5.49
C ASP A 21 22.44 -0.06 -5.98
N ALA A 22 22.32 -0.20 -7.30
CA ALA A 22 21.89 -1.42 -8.00
C ALA A 22 22.85 -2.63 -7.87
N SER A 23 23.88 -2.54 -7.04
CA SER A 23 24.96 -3.52 -6.89
C SER A 23 24.59 -4.72 -6.00
N ASN A 24 23.48 -4.68 -5.28
CA ASN A 24 22.94 -5.84 -4.57
C ASN A 24 21.86 -6.53 -5.41
N HIS A 25 22.19 -7.71 -5.94
CA HIS A 25 21.41 -8.55 -6.85
C HIS A 25 20.11 -9.15 -6.27
N SER A 26 19.52 -8.53 -5.24
CA SER A 26 18.19 -8.84 -4.72
C SER A 26 17.25 -7.62 -4.70
N GLN A 27 17.52 -6.60 -5.53
CA GLN A 27 16.65 -5.43 -5.64
C GLN A 27 15.34 -5.81 -6.33
N SER A 28 14.28 -5.92 -5.53
CA SER A 28 12.92 -6.14 -5.97
C SER A 28 12.48 -5.12 -7.03
N ASP A 29 11.76 -5.60 -8.05
CA ASP A 29 11.47 -4.84 -9.28
C ASP A 29 10.36 -3.78 -9.12
N TYR A 30 9.99 -3.44 -7.87
CA TYR A 30 8.88 -2.55 -7.55
C TYR A 30 9.06 -1.13 -8.12
N LYS A 31 10.31 -0.66 -8.27
CA LYS A 31 10.62 0.64 -8.90
C LYS A 31 10.28 0.67 -10.40
N LYS A 32 10.27 -0.47 -11.09
CA LYS A 32 9.90 -0.58 -12.50
C LYS A 32 8.38 -0.70 -12.71
N LEU A 33 7.62 -1.02 -11.66
CA LEU A 33 6.16 -1.07 -11.76
C LEU A 33 5.57 0.27 -12.19
N PRO A 34 4.48 0.27 -12.97
CA PRO A 34 3.69 1.47 -13.21
C PRO A 34 3.21 2.13 -11.91
N LYS A 35 2.87 3.42 -11.97
CA LYS A 35 2.50 4.23 -10.80
C LYS A 35 1.38 3.62 -9.94
N LYS A 36 0.34 3.08 -10.60
CA LYS A 36 -0.86 2.52 -9.94
C LYS A 36 -0.58 1.23 -9.16
N PRO A 37 -0.08 0.13 -9.76
CA PRO A 37 0.21 -1.09 -9.01
C PRO A 37 1.20 -0.85 -7.87
N ARG A 38 2.16 0.07 -8.04
CA ARG A 38 3.08 0.47 -6.96
C ARG A 38 2.34 1.09 -5.75
N ALA A 39 1.46 2.05 -6.00
CA ALA A 39 0.68 2.69 -4.94
C ALA A 39 -0.31 1.71 -4.29
N TYR A 40 -0.98 0.88 -5.08
CA TYR A 40 -1.93 -0.12 -4.57
C TYR A 40 -1.25 -1.18 -3.72
N LEU A 41 -0.07 -1.64 -4.13
CA LEU A 41 0.74 -2.59 -3.36
C LEU A 41 1.14 -1.98 -2.00
N LEU A 42 1.61 -0.74 -2.01
CA LEU A 42 1.94 -0.03 -0.77
C LEU A 42 0.72 0.08 0.16
N ILE A 43 -0.45 0.46 -0.36
CA ILE A 43 -1.69 0.55 0.40
C ILE A 43 -2.05 -0.81 1.03
N ALA A 44 -2.01 -1.89 0.23
CA ALA A 44 -2.36 -3.24 0.68
C ALA A 44 -1.42 -3.79 1.78
N CYS A 45 -0.18 -3.31 1.84
CA CYS A 45 0.80 -3.82 2.80
C CYS A 45 0.80 -3.09 4.15
N THR A 46 -0.09 -2.11 4.34
CA THR A 46 -0.08 -1.23 5.53
C THR A 46 -0.77 -1.82 6.76
N GLY A 47 -1.75 -2.71 6.57
CA GLY A 47 -2.53 -3.29 7.67
C GLY A 47 -3.18 -2.21 8.55
N ASP A 48 -3.11 -2.41 9.86
CA ASP A 48 -3.61 -1.50 10.89
C ASP A 48 -2.83 -0.17 11.00
N ASN A 49 -1.68 -0.03 10.32
CA ASN A 49 -0.99 1.26 10.26
C ASN A 49 -1.68 2.24 9.31
N GLY A 50 -2.46 1.72 8.35
CA GLY A 50 -3.07 2.53 7.30
C GLY A 50 -2.06 3.35 6.50
N ILE A 51 -2.56 4.30 5.72
CA ILE A 51 -1.72 5.13 4.86
C ILE A 51 -2.33 6.48 4.54
N THR A 52 -1.48 7.48 4.37
CA THR A 52 -1.82 8.85 3.98
C THR A 52 -1.46 9.11 2.52
N GLU A 53 -2.09 10.12 1.91
CA GLU A 53 -1.75 10.56 0.55
C GLU A 53 -0.27 11.01 0.44
N ASN A 54 0.29 11.58 1.51
CA ASN A 54 1.67 12.02 1.57
C ASN A 54 2.66 10.86 1.63
N GLU A 55 2.36 9.80 2.38
CA GLU A 55 3.17 8.58 2.41
C GLU A 55 3.21 7.93 1.02
N ILE A 56 2.06 7.84 0.32
CA ILE A 56 2.01 7.34 -1.05
C ILE A 56 2.88 8.20 -1.98
N LEU A 57 2.72 9.54 -1.91
CA LEU A 57 3.49 10.47 -2.73
C LEU A 57 5.00 10.27 -2.55
N ARG A 58 5.47 10.24 -1.30
CA ARG A 58 6.90 10.18 -0.96
C ARG A 58 7.50 8.82 -1.26
N THR A 59 6.86 7.74 -0.79
CA THR A 59 7.35 6.38 -0.97
C THR A 59 7.33 5.95 -2.42
N CYS A 60 6.26 6.25 -3.17
CA CYS A 60 6.17 5.84 -4.57
C CYS A 60 6.85 6.81 -5.55
N ARG A 61 7.41 7.93 -5.08
CA ARG A 61 7.99 9.04 -5.86
C ARG A 61 7.07 9.54 -6.98
N LEU A 62 5.85 9.90 -6.59
CA LEU A 62 4.82 10.37 -7.51
C LEU A 62 4.72 11.89 -7.51
N SER A 63 4.26 12.48 -8.62
CA SER A 63 3.93 13.91 -8.67
C SER A 63 2.70 14.28 -7.84
N SER A 64 1.87 13.28 -7.51
CA SER A 64 0.72 13.39 -6.60
C SER A 64 0.43 12.02 -6.01
N GLY A 65 0.19 11.95 -4.70
CA GLY A 65 -0.32 10.78 -3.99
C GLY A 65 -1.84 10.80 -3.79
N ARG A 66 -2.51 11.84 -4.30
CA ARG A 66 -3.96 11.98 -4.19
C ARG A 66 -4.67 10.97 -5.08
N ASN A 67 -5.92 10.67 -4.74
CA ASN A 67 -6.86 9.85 -5.50
C ASN A 67 -6.61 8.34 -5.57
N TYR A 68 -5.48 7.78 -5.12
CA TYR A 68 -5.29 6.32 -5.20
C TYR A 68 -6.27 5.55 -4.30
N CYS A 69 -6.49 6.03 -3.08
CA CYS A 69 -7.46 5.45 -2.15
C CYS A 69 -8.90 5.54 -2.70
N SER A 70 -9.32 6.73 -3.16
CA SER A 70 -10.66 6.91 -3.73
C SER A 70 -10.84 6.19 -5.07
N GLU A 71 -9.78 6.02 -5.86
CA GLU A 71 -9.80 5.20 -7.06
C GLU A 71 -10.01 3.72 -6.73
N LEU A 72 -9.38 3.19 -5.68
CA LEU A 72 -9.61 1.82 -5.22
C LEU A 72 -11.06 1.61 -4.80
N GLU A 73 -11.62 2.52 -3.99
CA GLU A 73 -13.03 2.47 -3.58
C GLU A 73 -13.97 2.40 -4.79
N ARG A 74 -13.77 3.28 -5.77
CA ARG A 74 -14.60 3.33 -6.98
C ARG A 74 -14.44 2.08 -7.86
N LYS A 75 -13.21 1.59 -8.04
CA LYS A 75 -12.93 0.43 -8.91
C LYS A 75 -13.44 -0.88 -8.33
N LEU A 76 -13.34 -1.04 -7.01
CA LEU A 76 -13.56 -2.32 -6.33
C LEU A 76 -14.88 -2.37 -5.57
N GLY A 77 -15.62 -1.24 -5.52
CA GLY A 77 -16.84 -1.13 -4.73
C GLY A 77 -16.58 -1.39 -3.24
N ILE A 78 -15.44 -0.92 -2.73
CA ILE A 78 -15.05 -1.04 -1.32
C ILE A 78 -15.16 0.32 -0.63
N THR A 79 -15.17 0.32 0.70
CA THR A 79 -15.14 1.54 1.50
C THR A 79 -13.95 1.50 2.45
N LEU A 80 -13.02 2.43 2.27
CA LEU A 80 -11.86 2.55 3.15
C LEU A 80 -12.30 3.28 4.42
N LYS A 81 -11.87 2.76 5.57
CA LYS A 81 -11.99 3.50 6.82
C LYS A 81 -11.06 4.72 6.75
N ARG A 82 -11.50 5.83 7.34
CA ARG A 82 -10.76 7.09 7.39
C ARG A 82 -10.63 7.53 8.84
N MET A 83 -9.44 7.98 9.21
CA MET A 83 -9.18 8.65 10.47
C MET A 83 -8.54 10.00 10.17
N ASP A 84 -8.97 11.05 10.87
CA ASP A 84 -8.30 12.34 10.82
C ASP A 84 -6.93 12.25 11.48
N GLU A 85 -5.89 12.60 10.73
CA GLU A 85 -4.53 12.74 11.19
C GLU A 85 -4.14 14.23 11.15
N PRO A 86 -3.89 14.86 12.31
CA PRO A 86 -3.45 16.25 12.36
C PRO A 86 -2.14 16.44 11.58
N ASN A 87 -2.03 17.56 10.86
CA ASN A 87 -0.79 17.93 10.20
C ASN A 87 0.30 18.22 11.25
N THR A 88 1.56 17.95 10.89
CA THR A 88 2.71 18.14 11.79
C THR A 88 2.93 19.61 12.18
N ASP A 89 2.49 20.55 11.34
CA ASP A 89 2.51 21.99 11.61
C ASP A 89 1.35 22.45 12.52
N GLY A 90 0.45 21.54 12.89
CA GLY A 90 -0.73 21.82 13.71
C GLY A 90 -1.88 22.50 12.97
N ILE A 91 -1.78 22.70 11.64
CA ILE A 91 -2.79 23.41 10.86
C ILE A 91 -3.54 22.42 9.96
N GLY A 92 -4.77 22.09 10.35
CA GLY A 92 -5.64 21.16 9.61
C GLY A 92 -5.29 19.69 9.82
N SER A 93 -6.03 18.82 9.13
CA SER A 93 -5.83 17.37 9.13
C SER A 93 -5.83 16.82 7.71
N HIS A 94 -5.31 15.61 7.57
CA HIS A 94 -5.48 14.78 6.38
C HIS A 94 -5.98 13.40 6.80
N TYR A 95 -6.58 12.66 5.87
CA TYR A 95 -7.04 11.31 6.17
C TYR A 95 -5.90 10.29 6.14
N ARG A 96 -5.88 9.44 7.17
CA ARG A 96 -5.26 8.12 7.11
C ARG A 96 -6.32 7.09 6.72
N TYR A 97 -6.03 6.35 5.65
CA TYR A 97 -6.92 5.37 5.06
C TYR A 97 -6.56 3.95 5.49
N TYR A 98 -7.58 3.11 5.71
CA TYR A 98 -7.40 1.71 6.07
C TYR A 98 -8.32 0.81 5.26
N LEU A 99 -7.78 -0.30 4.76
CA LEU A 99 -8.59 -1.41 4.28
C LEU A 99 -9.34 -2.03 5.45
N ALA A 100 -10.62 -2.35 5.24
CA ALA A 100 -11.51 -2.68 6.34
C ALA A 100 -11.41 -4.14 6.80
N ASN A 101 -11.14 -5.07 5.88
CA ASN A 101 -11.22 -6.52 6.07
C ASN A 101 -10.44 -7.28 4.99
N LYS A 102 -10.29 -8.61 5.19
CA LYS A 102 -9.59 -9.52 4.26
C LYS A 102 -10.21 -9.54 2.87
N GLU A 103 -11.52 -9.47 2.76
CA GLU A 103 -12.24 -9.56 1.50
C GLU A 103 -11.95 -8.34 0.61
N ASP A 104 -11.89 -7.15 1.19
CA ASP A 104 -11.53 -5.93 0.49
C ASP A 104 -10.02 -5.91 0.16
N ALA A 105 -9.17 -6.40 1.05
CA ALA A 105 -7.74 -6.59 0.76
C ALA A 105 -7.52 -7.57 -0.40
N GLN A 106 -8.26 -8.68 -0.46
CA GLN A 106 -8.20 -9.64 -1.56
C GLN A 106 -8.58 -9.00 -2.89
N LYS A 107 -9.59 -8.13 -2.93
CA LYS A 107 -9.94 -7.39 -4.15
C LYS A 107 -8.80 -6.50 -4.62
N VAL A 108 -8.11 -5.83 -3.70
CA VAL A 108 -6.94 -5.00 -4.03
C VAL A 108 -5.79 -5.87 -4.55
N VAL A 109 -5.51 -7.01 -3.93
CA VAL A 109 -4.51 -7.98 -4.40
C VAL A 109 -4.83 -8.45 -5.81
N ASN A 110 -6.08 -8.84 -6.08
CA ASN A 110 -6.51 -9.27 -7.41
C ASN A 110 -6.35 -8.16 -8.45
N LEU A 111 -6.63 -6.90 -8.08
CA LEU A 111 -6.39 -5.75 -8.95
C LEU A 111 -4.90 -5.57 -9.25
N ILE A 112 -4.03 -5.71 -8.25
CA ILE A 112 -2.57 -5.62 -8.43
C ILE A 112 -2.10 -6.70 -9.42
N LEU A 113 -2.52 -7.95 -9.21
CA LEU A 113 -2.19 -9.08 -10.09
C LEU A 113 -2.72 -8.93 -11.52
N SER A 114 -3.81 -8.16 -11.72
CA SER A 114 -4.28 -7.82 -13.07
C SER A 114 -3.35 -6.89 -13.85
N TYR A 115 -2.45 -6.16 -13.17
CA TYR A 115 -1.41 -5.36 -13.81
C TYR A 115 -0.15 -6.18 -14.11
N GLU A 116 0.21 -7.11 -13.21
CA GLU A 116 1.35 -7.99 -13.34
C GLU A 116 1.12 -9.26 -12.51
N ASN A 117 0.77 -10.37 -13.17
CA ASN A 117 0.35 -11.60 -12.49
C ASN A 117 1.49 -12.27 -11.72
N SER A 118 2.75 -12.00 -12.10
CA SER A 118 3.93 -12.55 -11.44
C SER A 118 4.42 -11.71 -10.25
N LEU A 119 3.74 -10.60 -9.94
CA LEU A 119 4.22 -9.63 -8.95
C LEU A 119 4.20 -10.14 -7.51
N LEU A 120 3.22 -10.99 -7.17
CA LEU A 120 3.06 -11.51 -5.82
C LEU A 120 3.04 -13.03 -5.85
N THR A 121 3.81 -13.65 -4.97
CA THR A 121 3.75 -15.08 -4.70
C THR A 121 2.56 -15.40 -3.81
N GLU A 122 2.18 -16.68 -3.73
CA GLU A 122 1.14 -17.13 -2.79
C GLU A 122 1.47 -16.77 -1.33
N SER A 123 2.76 -16.79 -0.97
CA SER A 123 3.24 -16.37 0.34
C SER A 123 2.99 -14.88 0.57
N ASP A 124 3.28 -14.02 -0.42
CA ASP A 124 3.07 -12.57 -0.31
C ASP A 124 1.58 -12.25 -0.14
N ILE A 125 0.73 -12.92 -0.92
CA ILE A 125 -0.72 -12.79 -0.83
C ILE A 125 -1.18 -13.17 0.58
N SER A 126 -0.75 -14.33 1.08
CA SER A 126 -1.10 -14.79 2.43
C SER A 126 -0.67 -13.79 3.51
N GLN A 127 0.55 -13.24 3.41
CA GLN A 127 1.06 -12.23 4.33
C GLN A 127 0.23 -10.95 4.30
N ILE A 128 -0.14 -10.46 3.11
CA ILE A 128 -0.99 -9.27 2.96
C ILE A 128 -2.36 -9.50 3.61
N LEU A 129 -3.01 -10.62 3.30
CA LEU A 129 -4.35 -10.92 3.83
C LEU A 129 -4.35 -11.12 5.34
N ALA A 130 -3.26 -11.64 5.91
CA ALA A 130 -3.12 -11.81 7.35
C ALA A 130 -3.12 -10.49 8.12
N LEU A 131 -2.85 -9.36 7.47
CA LEU A 131 -2.88 -8.02 8.10
C LEU A 131 -4.28 -7.52 8.42
N TYR A 132 -5.31 -8.14 7.85
CA TYR A 132 -6.67 -7.64 7.94
C TYR A 132 -7.56 -8.66 8.66
N PRO A 133 -8.57 -8.21 9.43
CA PRO A 133 -9.53 -9.11 10.04
C PRO A 133 -10.49 -9.67 8.98
N SER A 134 -11.01 -10.87 9.21
CA SER A 134 -12.16 -11.36 8.44
C SER A 134 -13.35 -10.43 8.65
N LYS A 135 -14.20 -10.24 7.63
CA LYS A 135 -15.41 -9.44 7.78
C LYS A 135 -16.27 -10.00 8.91
N ALA A 136 -16.70 -9.15 9.84
CA ALA A 136 -17.69 -9.53 10.84
C ALA A 136 -18.99 -9.92 10.09
N ALA A 137 -19.54 -11.08 10.47
CA ALA A 137 -20.80 -11.59 9.93
C ALA A 137 -21.97 -10.68 10.25
#